data_AF-A0A351GME7-F1
#
_entry.id   AF-A0A351GME7-F1
#
_cell.length_a   1.000
_cell.length_b   1.000
_cell.length_c   1.000
_cell.angle_alpha   90.00
_cell.angle_beta   90.00
_cell.angle_gamma   90.00
#
_symmetry.space_group_name_H-M   'P 1'
#
loop_
_entity.id
_entity.type
_entity.pdbx_description
1 polymer ?
#
loop_
_entity_poly.entity_id
_entity_poly.type
_entity_poly.pdbx_seq_one_letter_code
_entity_poly.pdbx_strand_id
1 'polypeptide(L)'
;MEFALARGAAVWRGLERGIDTFSLENVISLRSRAADLRRSLDTVIMHADRRTDQLRQGKTQMKMPDDADWVWRPDVFATRLGQMSSVVKSARHGVGTSIAVHHNDNDPELIVRQFKNMGVDDLAPFGLFVETYEFKGSFLSLAIDLPSEAATGLKKNHIFEVEGKLPLDHPMPVFMRLNINMVQM
;
A
#
# COMPACT_ATOMS: atom_id res chain seq x y z
N MET A 1 19.63 1.61 -23.09
CA MET A 1 19.02 2.53 -22.09
C MET A 1 19.07 1.93 -20.69
N GLU A 2 18.52 0.73 -20.49
CA GLU A 2 18.51 0.01 -19.21
C GLU A 2 19.91 -0.13 -18.56
N PHE A 3 20.92 -0.51 -19.34
CA PHE A 3 22.31 -0.56 -18.88
C PHE A 3 22.83 0.77 -18.31
N ALA A 4 22.46 1.90 -18.91
CA ALA A 4 22.89 3.22 -18.45
C ALA A 4 22.20 3.62 -17.13
N LEU A 5 20.92 3.26 -16.97
CA LEU A 5 20.18 3.49 -15.73
C LEU A 5 20.73 2.64 -14.58
N ALA A 6 20.97 1.35 -14.83
CA ALA A 6 21.55 0.43 -13.85
C ALA A 6 22.95 0.89 -13.41
N ARG A 7 23.79 1.31 -14.37
CA ARG A 7 25.12 1.86 -14.09
C ARG A 7 25.04 3.17 -13.30
N GLY A 8 24.14 4.07 -13.67
CA GLY A 8 23.90 5.32 -12.92
C GLY A 8 23.52 5.04 -11.47
N ALA A 9 22.57 4.14 -11.23
CA ALA A 9 22.18 3.74 -9.87
C ALA A 9 23.33 3.09 -9.09
N ALA A 10 24.19 2.31 -9.75
CA ALA A 10 25.37 1.72 -9.13
C ALA A 10 26.41 2.76 -8.70
N VAL A 11 26.61 3.83 -9.49
CA VAL A 11 27.48 4.96 -9.12
C VAL A 11 27.00 5.63 -7.84
N TRP A 12 25.70 5.97 -7.75
CA TRP A 12 25.14 6.60 -6.56
C TRP A 12 25.26 5.72 -5.31
N ARG A 13 25.00 4.41 -5.43
CA ARG A 13 25.24 3.43 -4.35
C ARG A 13 26.71 3.36 -3.94
N GLY A 14 27.63 3.56 -4.88
CA GLY A 14 29.07 3.65 -4.58
C GLY A 14 29.42 4.89 -3.76
N LEU A 15 28.86 6.05 -4.12
CA LEU A 15 29.06 7.30 -3.40
C LEU A 15 28.46 7.28 -1.99
N GLU A 16 27.27 6.67 -1.84
CA GLU A 16 26.61 6.43 -0.56
C GLU A 16 27.52 5.64 0.40
N ARG A 17 28.09 4.52 -0.04
CA ARG A 17 28.97 3.67 0.80
C ARG A 17 30.26 4.36 1.25
N GLY A 18 30.71 5.39 0.52
CA GLY A 18 31.95 6.12 0.81
C GLY A 18 31.75 7.46 1.50
N ILE A 19 30.52 7.84 1.85
CA ILE A 19 30.17 9.21 2.21
C ILE A 19 30.94 9.73 3.44
N ASP A 20 31.22 8.85 4.40
CA ASP A 20 31.95 9.18 5.64
C ASP A 20 33.44 9.50 5.39
N THR A 21 33.96 9.17 4.20
CA THR A 21 35.35 9.46 3.81
C THR A 21 35.51 10.78 3.08
N PHE A 22 34.41 11.47 2.75
CA PHE A 22 34.43 12.70 1.96
C PHE A 22 34.62 13.93 2.85
N SER A 23 35.23 14.97 2.27
CA SER A 23 35.25 16.30 2.91
C SER A 23 33.83 16.88 3.00
N LEU A 24 33.62 17.79 3.95
CA LEU A 24 32.32 18.44 4.16
C LEU A 24 31.80 19.15 2.89
N GLU A 25 32.68 19.83 2.16
CA GLU A 25 32.34 20.49 0.89
C GLU A 25 31.82 19.48 -0.16
N ASN A 26 32.50 18.34 -0.29
CA ASN A 26 32.08 17.27 -1.20
C ASN A 26 30.74 16.65 -0.79
N VAL A 27 30.48 16.51 0.51
CA VAL A 27 29.17 16.03 1.03
C VAL A 27 28.05 17.01 0.68
N ILE A 28 28.26 18.32 0.86
CA ILE A 28 27.26 19.35 0.52
C ILE A 28 26.96 19.33 -0.99
N SER A 29 28.00 19.31 -1.82
CA SER A 29 27.87 19.25 -3.28
C SER A 29 27.15 17.97 -3.73
N LEU A 30 27.52 16.82 -3.17
CA LEU A 30 26.88 15.54 -3.44
C LEU A 30 25.40 15.54 -3.06
N ARG A 31 25.05 16.11 -1.89
CA ARG A 31 23.66 16.27 -1.45
C ARG A 31 22.85 17.11 -2.45
N SER A 32 23.40 18.22 -2.93
CA SER A 32 22.71 19.06 -3.92
C SER A 32 22.44 18.29 -5.21
N ARG A 33 23.46 17.60 -5.74
CA ARG A 33 23.33 16.79 -6.96
C ARG A 33 22.33 15.66 -6.79
N ALA A 34 22.29 15.01 -5.63
CA ALA A 34 21.32 13.97 -5.32
C ALA A 34 19.90 14.53 -5.30
N ALA A 35 19.69 15.71 -4.70
CA ALA A 35 18.39 16.37 -4.66
C ALA A 35 17.88 16.74 -6.06
N ASP A 36 18.75 17.21 -6.94
CA ASP A 36 18.38 17.54 -8.33
C ASP A 36 18.04 16.28 -9.15
N LEU A 37 18.80 15.20 -8.96
CA LEU A 37 18.47 13.92 -9.58
C LEU A 37 17.12 13.39 -9.07
N ARG A 38 16.88 13.43 -7.76
CA ARG A 38 15.60 13.04 -7.16
C ARG A 38 14.44 13.80 -7.81
N ARG A 39 14.52 15.12 -7.94
CA ARG A 39 13.48 15.94 -8.59
C ARG A 39 13.22 15.51 -10.03
N SER A 40 14.29 15.19 -10.77
CA SER A 40 14.18 14.72 -12.16
C SER A 40 13.52 13.35 -12.24
N LEU A 41 13.88 12.43 -11.35
CA LEU A 41 13.26 11.10 -11.25
C LEU A 41 11.79 11.20 -10.84
N ASP A 42 11.46 12.04 -9.86
CA ASP A 42 10.07 12.29 -9.43
C ASP A 42 9.21 12.81 -10.60
N THR A 43 9.79 13.66 -11.45
CA THR A 43 9.11 14.17 -12.66
C THR A 43 8.84 13.05 -13.67
N VAL A 44 9.82 12.18 -13.94
CA VAL A 44 9.65 11.01 -14.81
C VAL A 44 8.57 10.08 -14.26
N ILE A 45 8.61 9.78 -12.96
CA ILE A 45 7.61 8.95 -12.27
C ILE A 45 6.22 9.56 -12.44
N MET A 46 6.06 10.85 -12.17
CA MET A 46 4.78 11.55 -12.33
C MET A 46 4.23 11.45 -13.76
N HIS A 47 5.06 11.63 -14.78
CA HIS A 47 4.61 11.52 -16.18
C HIS A 47 4.25 10.08 -16.57
N ALA A 48 5.07 9.11 -16.15
CA ALA A 48 4.80 7.69 -16.37
C ALA A 48 3.49 7.26 -15.68
N ASP A 49 3.27 7.73 -14.45
CA ASP A 49 2.06 7.51 -13.68
C ASP A 49 0.83 8.06 -14.41
N ARG A 50 0.88 9.32 -14.84
CA ARG A 50 -0.21 9.98 -15.55
C ARG A 50 -0.58 9.24 -16.84
N ARG A 51 0.42 8.78 -17.60
CA ARG A 51 0.20 8.05 -18.84
C ARG A 51 -0.43 6.68 -18.59
N THR A 52 0.02 5.99 -17.55
CA THR A 52 -0.51 4.69 -17.14
C THR A 52 -1.94 4.81 -16.63
N ASP A 53 -2.26 5.87 -15.88
CA ASP A 53 -3.61 6.15 -15.40
C ASP A 53 -4.60 6.32 -16.56
N GLN A 54 -4.24 7.11 -17.57
CA GLN A 54 -5.07 7.30 -18.77
C GLN A 54 -5.40 5.98 -19.47
N LEU A 55 -4.44 5.05 -19.55
CA LEU A 55 -4.65 3.74 -20.18
C LEU A 55 -5.51 2.79 -19.33
N ARG A 56 -5.63 3.06 -18.03
CA ARG A 56 -6.31 2.17 -17.07
C ARG A 56 -7.71 2.61 -16.68
N GLN A 57 -8.19 3.77 -17.14
CA GLN A 57 -9.50 4.35 -16.80
C GLN A 57 -10.75 3.46 -17.05
N GLY A 58 -10.60 2.21 -17.53
CA GLY A 58 -11.65 1.17 -17.50
C GLY A 58 -11.23 -0.21 -16.99
N LYS A 59 -9.93 -0.48 -16.74
CA LYS A 59 -9.43 -1.80 -16.27
C LYS A 59 -9.49 -1.97 -14.76
N THR A 60 -9.42 -0.86 -14.02
CA THR A 60 -9.48 -0.86 -12.55
C THR A 60 -10.90 -0.74 -12.01
N GLN A 61 -11.89 -0.65 -12.90
CA GLN A 61 -13.30 -0.64 -12.52
C GLN A 61 -13.64 -2.01 -11.93
N MET A 62 -14.19 -2.01 -10.72
CA MET A 62 -14.67 -3.23 -10.12
C MET A 62 -15.86 -3.73 -10.94
N LYS A 63 -15.72 -4.92 -11.54
CA LYS A 63 -16.80 -5.56 -12.26
C LYS A 63 -17.64 -6.33 -11.26
N MET A 64 -18.95 -6.12 -11.30
CA MET A 64 -19.91 -6.91 -10.55
C MET A 64 -20.09 -8.25 -11.28
N PRO A 65 -19.82 -9.40 -10.62
CA PRO A 65 -20.19 -10.70 -11.16
C PRO A 65 -21.70 -10.79 -11.43
N ASP A 66 -22.10 -11.62 -12.39
CA ASP A 66 -23.51 -11.75 -12.80
C ASP A 66 -24.41 -12.29 -11.69
N ASP A 67 -23.84 -13.02 -10.73
CA ASP A 67 -24.50 -13.65 -9.59
C ASP A 67 -24.27 -12.91 -8.26
N ALA A 68 -23.60 -11.76 -8.29
CA ALA A 68 -23.35 -10.97 -7.09
C ALA A 68 -24.51 -10.01 -6.81
N ASP A 69 -25.05 -10.04 -5.59
CA ASP A 69 -26.06 -9.07 -5.13
C ASP A 69 -25.45 -7.67 -4.88
N TRP A 70 -24.17 -7.62 -4.52
CA TRP A 70 -23.42 -6.39 -4.24
C TRP A 70 -21.93 -6.60 -4.48
N VAL A 71 -21.24 -5.51 -4.84
CA VAL A 71 -19.78 -5.48 -4.96
C VAL A 71 -19.23 -4.19 -4.35
N TRP A 72 -18.08 -4.28 -3.66
CA TRP A 72 -17.45 -3.11 -3.04
C TRP A 72 -15.94 -3.28 -2.87
N ARG A 73 -15.22 -2.16 -2.88
CA ARG A 73 -13.78 -2.07 -2.64
C ARG A 73 -13.49 -1.04 -1.55
N PRO A 74 -12.65 -1.36 -0.55
CA PRO A 74 -12.16 -0.39 0.42
C PRO A 74 -11.54 0.85 -0.24
N ASP A 75 -11.74 2.01 0.38
CA ASP A 75 -11.31 3.31 -0.16
C ASP A 75 -9.79 3.37 -0.40
N VAL A 76 -9.01 2.78 0.51
CA VAL A 76 -7.55 2.59 0.41
C VAL A 76 -7.12 1.88 -0.88
N PHE A 77 -7.96 1.04 -1.46
CA PHE A 77 -7.63 0.32 -2.70
C PHE A 77 -8.28 0.96 -3.93
N ALA A 78 -9.35 1.74 -3.74
CA ALA A 78 -10.15 2.32 -4.83
C ALA A 78 -9.63 3.69 -5.30
N THR A 79 -9.10 4.51 -4.40
CA THR A 79 -8.71 5.89 -4.71
C THR A 79 -7.40 6.29 -4.03
N ARG A 80 -6.74 7.31 -4.59
CA ARG A 80 -5.59 7.92 -3.94
C ARG A 80 -6.08 8.61 -2.67
N LEU A 81 -5.60 8.13 -1.53
CA LEU A 81 -5.71 8.89 -0.30
C LEU A 81 -4.63 10.00 -0.35
N GLY A 82 -4.79 11.10 0.39
CA GLY A 82 -3.71 12.10 0.55
C GLY A 82 -2.39 11.44 0.97
N GLN A 83 -1.27 12.17 1.08
CA GLN A 83 0.06 11.56 1.31
C GLN A 83 0.08 10.61 2.54
N MET A 84 -0.20 9.33 2.33
CA MET A 84 -0.33 8.31 3.36
C MET A 84 0.98 7.56 3.43
N SER A 85 1.91 8.14 4.18
CA SER A 85 2.96 7.40 4.85
C SER A 85 2.80 7.73 6.31
N SER A 86 2.29 6.77 7.07
CA SER A 86 1.96 6.96 8.47
C SER A 86 2.75 5.99 9.33
N VAL A 87 3.28 6.50 10.44
CA VAL A 87 3.83 5.68 11.52
C VAL A 87 2.66 5.32 12.44
N VAL A 88 2.45 4.03 12.66
CA VAL A 88 1.41 3.53 13.55
C VAL A 88 1.89 3.69 14.99
N LYS A 89 1.25 4.60 15.73
CA LYS A 89 1.64 4.95 17.11
C LYS A 89 0.69 4.38 18.18
N SER A 90 -0.40 3.75 17.76
CA SER A 90 -1.48 3.33 18.66
C SER A 90 -2.03 1.98 18.25
N ALA A 91 -2.45 1.20 19.24
CA ALA A 91 -2.99 -0.16 19.08
C ALA A 91 -4.13 -0.27 18.04
N ARG A 92 -4.84 0.83 17.77
CA ARG A 92 -5.71 1.01 16.61
C ARG A 92 -5.25 2.24 15.83
N HIS A 93 -5.07 2.11 14.52
CA HIS A 93 -4.69 3.20 13.62
C HIS A 93 -5.53 3.17 12.34
N GLY A 94 -6.28 4.24 12.08
CA GLY A 94 -7.12 4.34 10.89
C GLY A 94 -6.30 4.57 9.62
N VAL A 95 -6.70 3.89 8.54
CA VAL A 95 -6.10 4.00 7.21
C VAL A 95 -7.24 4.22 6.23
N GLY A 96 -7.43 5.47 5.80
CA GLY A 96 -8.64 5.84 5.06
C GLY A 96 -9.90 5.78 5.93
N THR A 97 -11.04 5.53 5.31
CA THR A 97 -12.36 5.51 5.98
C THR A 97 -12.83 4.11 6.36
N SER A 98 -12.35 3.08 5.66
CA SER A 98 -12.87 1.71 5.80
C SER A 98 -11.85 0.71 6.34
N ILE A 99 -10.60 1.12 6.61
CA ILE A 99 -9.55 0.23 7.12
C ILE A 99 -8.97 0.78 8.42
N ALA A 100 -8.68 -0.12 9.36
CA ALA A 100 -7.84 0.17 10.51
C ALA A 100 -6.81 -0.93 10.74
N VAL A 101 -5.60 -0.55 11.10
CA VAL A 101 -4.56 -1.45 11.60
C VAL A 101 -4.78 -1.65 13.09
N HIS A 102 -4.73 -2.90 13.53
CA HIS A 102 -4.79 -3.29 14.93
C HIS A 102 -3.58 -4.13 15.33
N HIS A 103 -2.95 -3.79 16.45
CA HIS A 103 -1.83 -4.56 17.01
C HIS A 103 -1.80 -4.48 18.53
N ASN A 104 -0.98 -5.33 19.15
CA ASN A 104 -0.70 -5.31 20.59
C ASN A 104 0.78 -5.15 20.94
N ASP A 105 1.61 -4.72 19.99
CA ASP A 105 2.97 -4.29 20.32
C ASP A 105 2.97 -3.05 21.23
N ASN A 106 3.82 -3.09 22.26
CA ASN A 106 3.98 -2.00 23.23
C ASN A 106 4.89 -0.88 22.70
N ASP A 107 5.78 -1.19 21.74
CA ASP A 107 6.69 -0.24 21.10
C ASP A 107 6.66 -0.46 19.58
N PRO A 108 5.55 -0.10 18.90
CA PRO A 108 5.33 -0.46 17.51
C PRO A 108 6.25 0.34 16.58
N GLU A 109 7.18 -0.35 15.95
CA GLU A 109 7.87 0.17 14.77
C GLU A 109 7.14 -0.31 13.52
N LEU A 110 5.97 0.30 13.26
CA LEU A 110 5.08 -0.09 12.18
C LEU A 110 4.78 1.09 11.25
N ILE A 111 5.02 0.87 9.96
CA ILE A 111 4.75 1.85 8.90
C ILE A 111 3.66 1.31 7.99
N VAL A 112 2.73 2.20 7.65
CA VAL A 112 1.69 1.92 6.67
C VAL A 112 1.76 2.96 5.56
N ARG A 113 1.84 2.49 4.32
CA ARG A 113 1.87 3.37 3.15
C ARG A 113 1.00 2.86 2.01
N GLN A 114 0.19 3.75 1.45
CA GLN A 114 -0.51 3.46 0.21
C GLN A 114 0.49 3.54 -0.93
N PHE A 115 0.41 2.60 -1.87
CA PHE A 115 1.15 2.67 -3.11
C PHE A 115 0.22 2.47 -4.29
N LYS A 116 0.65 2.93 -5.46
CA LYS A 116 -0.10 2.76 -6.70
C LYS A 116 0.28 1.41 -7.32
N ASN A 117 -0.73 0.60 -7.64
CA ASN A 117 -0.50 -0.65 -8.35
C ASN A 117 -0.17 -0.36 -9.81
N MET A 118 0.84 -1.04 -10.35
CA MET A 118 1.32 -0.84 -11.73
C MET A 118 1.33 -2.13 -12.54
N GLY A 119 0.96 -3.28 -11.95
CA GLY A 119 0.87 -4.56 -12.63
C GLY A 119 -0.30 -4.60 -13.61
N VAL A 120 -0.12 -5.34 -14.71
CA VAL A 120 -1.11 -5.48 -15.79
C VAL A 120 -2.38 -6.17 -15.30
N ASP A 121 -2.23 -7.11 -14.37
CA ASP A 121 -3.32 -7.90 -13.77
C ASP A 121 -3.77 -7.35 -12.40
N ASP A 122 -3.39 -6.11 -12.06
CA ASP A 122 -3.87 -5.50 -10.82
C ASP A 122 -5.25 -4.88 -11.06
N LEU A 123 -6.25 -5.49 -10.44
CA LEU A 123 -7.65 -5.06 -10.50
C LEU A 123 -7.90 -3.80 -9.65
N ALA A 124 -7.18 -3.66 -8.53
CA ALA A 124 -7.22 -2.47 -7.70
C ALA A 124 -6.18 -1.43 -8.16
N PRO A 125 -6.54 -0.14 -8.26
CA PRO A 125 -5.59 0.92 -8.64
C PRO A 125 -4.53 1.21 -7.56
N PHE A 126 -4.82 0.93 -6.30
CA PHE A 126 -3.90 1.14 -5.17
C PHE A 126 -3.77 -0.13 -4.33
N GLY A 127 -2.62 -0.26 -3.67
CA GLY A 127 -2.30 -1.28 -2.70
C GLY A 127 -1.84 -0.65 -1.38
N LEU A 128 -1.67 -1.49 -0.35
CA LEU A 128 -1.21 -1.08 0.97
C LEU A 128 0.05 -1.86 1.33
N PHE A 129 1.12 -1.15 1.69
CA PHE A 129 2.28 -1.73 2.36
C PHE A 129 2.10 -1.59 3.86
N VAL A 130 2.43 -2.66 4.56
CA VAL A 130 2.52 -2.73 6.02
C VAL A 130 3.89 -3.29 6.33
N GLU A 131 4.74 -2.47 6.92
CA GLU A 131 6.13 -2.81 7.23
C GLU A 131 6.30 -2.76 8.75
N THR A 132 6.74 -3.87 9.36
CA THR A 132 7.09 -3.95 10.78
C THR A 132 8.59 -4.06 10.95
N TYR A 133 9.12 -3.47 12.02
CA TYR A 133 10.48 -3.70 12.48
C TYR A 133 10.43 -4.26 13.90
N GLU A 134 11.14 -5.38 14.13
CA GLU A 134 11.17 -6.10 15.43
C GLU A 134 9.80 -6.23 16.13
N PHE A 135 8.77 -6.65 15.42
CA PHE A 135 7.42 -6.79 16.01
C PHE A 135 7.43 -7.76 17.20
N LYS A 136 7.13 -7.25 18.39
CA LYS A 136 7.10 -7.98 19.67
C LYS A 136 5.69 -8.37 20.10
N GLY A 137 4.67 -7.89 19.38
CA GLY A 137 3.28 -8.26 19.62
C GLY A 137 2.96 -9.71 19.23
N SER A 138 1.79 -10.18 19.65
CA SER A 138 1.27 -11.50 19.26
C SER A 138 0.32 -11.45 18.06
N PHE A 139 -0.20 -10.27 17.69
CA PHE A 139 -1.01 -10.12 16.49
C PHE A 139 -0.87 -8.75 15.84
N LEU A 140 -0.95 -8.76 14.51
CA LEU A 140 -1.21 -7.60 13.67
C LEU A 140 -2.38 -7.96 12.75
N SER A 141 -3.38 -7.10 12.66
CA SER A 141 -4.51 -7.32 11.76
C SER A 141 -4.94 -6.04 11.04
N LEU A 142 -5.49 -6.22 9.85
CA LEU A 142 -6.22 -5.19 9.13
C LEU A 142 -7.71 -5.45 9.35
N ALA A 143 -8.38 -4.54 10.06
CA ALA A 143 -9.82 -4.50 10.16
C ALA A 143 -10.37 -3.74 8.95
N ILE A 144 -11.31 -4.37 8.24
CA ILE A 144 -12.00 -3.76 7.10
C ILE A 144 -13.47 -3.64 7.49
N ASP A 145 -13.96 -2.41 7.58
CA ASP A 145 -15.35 -2.11 7.86
C ASP A 145 -16.14 -2.22 6.54
N LEU A 146 -17.04 -3.20 6.46
CA LEU A 146 -17.92 -3.36 5.30
C LEU A 146 -18.96 -2.22 5.25
N PRO A 147 -19.36 -1.77 4.05
CA PRO A 147 -20.38 -0.74 3.89
C PRO A 147 -21.73 -1.24 4.43
N SER A 148 -22.62 -0.34 4.87
CA SER A 148 -23.92 -0.70 5.45
C SER A 148 -24.81 -1.52 4.50
N GLU A 149 -24.67 -1.28 3.20
CA GLU A 149 -25.36 -1.94 2.11
C GLU A 149 -25.02 -3.44 2.07
N ALA A 150 -23.82 -3.82 2.52
CA ALA A 150 -23.39 -5.22 2.66
C ALA A 150 -24.27 -6.03 3.63
N ALA A 151 -24.79 -5.37 4.66
CA ALA A 151 -25.59 -6.00 5.70
C ALA A 151 -27.08 -6.02 5.32
N THR A 152 -27.50 -5.23 4.33
CA THR A 152 -28.91 -5.06 3.97
C THR A 152 -29.44 -6.35 3.33
N GLY A 153 -30.39 -7.01 4.00
CA GLY A 153 -30.98 -8.25 3.50
C GLY A 153 -30.09 -9.49 3.64
N LEU A 154 -28.96 -9.39 4.35
CA LEU A 154 -28.03 -10.49 4.52
C LEU A 154 -28.70 -11.66 5.26
N LYS A 155 -28.53 -12.86 4.71
CA LYS A 155 -29.04 -14.13 5.24
C LYS A 155 -27.90 -15.14 5.36
N LYS A 156 -28.07 -16.14 6.23
CA LYS A 156 -27.07 -17.20 6.49
C LYS A 156 -26.65 -18.02 5.26
N ASN A 157 -27.42 -17.99 4.19
CA ASN A 157 -27.14 -18.72 2.95
C ASN A 157 -26.45 -17.86 1.87
N HIS A 158 -26.09 -16.60 2.16
CA HIS A 158 -25.25 -15.83 1.24
C HIS A 158 -23.80 -16.29 1.32
N ILE A 159 -23.11 -16.19 0.20
CA ILE A 159 -21.69 -16.49 0.06
C ILE A 159 -20.95 -15.16 -0.02
N PHE A 160 -19.82 -15.08 0.69
CA PHE A 160 -18.91 -13.94 0.60
C PHE A 160 -17.66 -14.36 -0.16
N GLU A 161 -17.34 -13.61 -1.21
CA GLU A 161 -16.07 -13.72 -1.91
C GLU A 161 -15.17 -12.55 -1.50
N VAL A 162 -13.91 -12.87 -1.18
CA VAL A 162 -12.87 -11.88 -0.94
C VAL A 162 -11.69 -12.22 -1.82
N GLU A 163 -11.43 -11.35 -2.80
CA GLU A 163 -10.28 -11.46 -3.68
C GLU A 163 -9.19 -10.46 -3.26
N GLY A 164 -7.95 -10.93 -3.16
CA GLY A 164 -6.82 -10.09 -2.85
C GLY A 164 -5.48 -10.75 -3.15
N LYS A 165 -4.46 -9.93 -3.41
CA LYS A 165 -3.06 -10.35 -3.50
C LYS A 165 -2.34 -9.88 -2.26
N LEU A 166 -1.68 -10.80 -1.55
CA LEU A 166 -0.87 -10.51 -0.37
C LEU A 166 0.54 -11.09 -0.54
N PRO A 167 1.46 -10.33 -1.16
CA PRO A 167 2.88 -10.65 -1.13
C PRO A 167 3.40 -10.56 0.31
N LEU A 168 4.17 -11.55 0.74
CA LEU A 168 4.81 -11.60 2.05
C LEU A 168 6.31 -11.75 1.84
N ASP A 169 7.10 -10.95 2.55
CA ASP A 169 8.57 -11.04 2.49
C ASP A 169 9.09 -12.38 3.02
N HIS A 170 8.37 -12.94 4.00
CA HIS A 170 8.64 -14.25 4.58
C HIS A 170 7.34 -15.06 4.66
N PRO A 171 7.35 -16.37 4.33
CA PRO A 171 6.18 -17.22 4.50
C PRO A 171 5.71 -17.22 5.96
N MET A 172 4.47 -16.82 6.18
CA MET A 172 3.83 -16.81 7.50
C MET A 172 2.34 -17.13 7.37
N PRO A 173 1.69 -17.70 8.41
CA PRO A 173 0.26 -17.93 8.38
C PRO A 173 -0.49 -16.61 8.40
N VAL A 174 -1.46 -16.47 7.50
CA VAL A 174 -2.37 -15.33 7.45
C VAL A 174 -3.78 -15.86 7.66
N PHE A 175 -4.52 -15.22 8.56
CA PHE A 175 -5.89 -15.59 8.87
C PHE A 175 -6.83 -14.47 8.41
N MET A 176 -7.89 -14.86 7.72
CA MET A 176 -9.00 -13.97 7.41
C MET A 176 -10.17 -14.31 8.33
N ARG A 177 -10.76 -13.28 8.96
CA ARG A 177 -11.94 -13.44 9.81
C ARG A 177 -13.03 -12.49 9.35
N LEU A 178 -14.21 -13.05 9.08
CA LEU A 178 -15.43 -12.28 8.82
C LEU A 178 -16.28 -12.29 10.09
N ASN A 179 -16.52 -11.10 10.66
CA ASN A 179 -17.42 -10.92 11.79
C ASN A 179 -18.77 -10.41 11.26
N ILE A 180 -19.84 -11.17 11.48
CA ILE A 180 -21.20 -10.80 11.04
C ILE A 180 -22.09 -10.62 12.27
N ASN A 181 -22.63 -9.42 12.42
CA ASN A 181 -23.68 -9.13 13.40
C ASN A 181 -25.01 -9.00 12.67
N MET A 182 -25.80 -10.06 12.66
CA MET A 182 -27.14 -10.05 12.08
C MET A 182 -28.07 -9.27 13.01
N VAL A 183 -28.60 -8.14 12.55
CA VAL A 183 -29.70 -7.46 13.26
C VAL A 183 -30.96 -8.30 13.01
N GLN A 184 -31.48 -8.95 14.05
CA GLN A 184 -32.78 -9.60 13.98
C GLN A 184 -33.85 -8.51 13.78
N MET A 185 -34.57 -8.59 12.66
CA MET A 185 -35.86 -7.94 12.49
C MET A 185 -36.95 -8.77 13.17
#